data_AF-A0A0H5Q496-F1
#
_entry.id   AF-A0A0H5Q496-F1
#
_cell.length_a   1.000
_cell.length_b   1.000
_cell.length_c   1.000
_cell.angle_alpha   90.00
_cell.angle_beta   90.00
_cell.angle_gamma   90.00
#
_symmetry.space_group_name_H-M   'P 1'
#
loop_
_entity.id
_entity.type
_entity.pdbx_description
1 polymer ?
#
loop_
_entity_poly.entity_id
_entity_poly.type
_entity_poly.pdbx_seq_one_letter_code
_entity_poly.pdbx_strand_id
1 'polypeptide(L)'
;MKKCLTLLCIAALLLACLPTALAEESVPTPKYVFMFIGDGMGNPQVTATQYYLGSIQNPNSEFPVPADLSFTQFEALGLVTTYDASSFCPDSASTATSLASGEKTLSGVINYDVRLTTPFKLITEYAKEAGKKIGVVTSVSLDHATPAAYYAKQPSRRDYYEIAVQGITGSTLDYLAGGGFLSPTGDDPKAPRTDILQLAMENGWTIPGSNEEIRALNAESGRVLAIDPVLQDSQSIHYEIDRERLAAEGEDILSLADFVAAGISVLDNEGGFFMMCEGGKIDWSCHFLHRILPGFDGTLMQA
;
A
#
# COMPACT_ATOMS: atom_id res chain seq x y z
N MET A 1 -20.42 19.72 68.47
CA MET A 1 -19.90 20.33 67.22
C MET A 1 -18.66 19.63 66.68
N LYS A 2 -17.58 19.43 67.47
CA LYS A 2 -16.32 18.83 66.96
C LYS A 2 -16.49 17.42 66.35
N LYS A 3 -17.25 16.51 66.98
CA LYS A 3 -17.49 15.13 66.45
C LYS A 3 -18.27 15.10 65.13
N CYS A 4 -19.18 16.05 64.91
CA CYS A 4 -19.98 16.11 63.68
C CYS A 4 -19.15 16.61 62.50
N LEU A 5 -18.18 17.51 62.77
CA LEU A 5 -17.25 18.01 61.76
C LEU A 5 -16.24 16.95 61.32
N THR A 6 -15.78 16.09 62.24
CA THR A 6 -14.87 14.98 61.92
C THR A 6 -15.54 13.91 61.05
N LEU A 7 -16.81 13.59 61.31
CA LEU A 7 -17.59 12.65 60.48
C LEU A 7 -17.87 13.21 59.08
N LEU A 8 -18.11 14.52 58.94
CA LEU A 8 -18.27 15.16 57.63
C LEU A 8 -16.97 15.14 56.82
N CYS A 9 -15.81 15.37 57.45
CA CYS A 9 -14.52 15.32 56.77
C CYS A 9 -14.15 13.90 56.31
N ILE A 10 -14.49 12.87 57.09
CA ILE A 10 -14.24 11.47 56.71
C ILE A 10 -15.17 11.03 55.56
N ALA A 11 -16.43 11.45 55.56
CA ALA A 11 -17.36 11.19 54.46
C ALA A 11 -16.93 11.92 53.16
N ALA A 12 -16.42 13.15 53.27
CA ALA A 12 -15.88 13.90 52.14
C ALA A 12 -14.58 13.27 51.58
N LEU A 13 -13.72 12.73 52.44
CA LEU A 13 -12.52 11.99 52.00
C LEU A 13 -12.86 10.65 51.34
N LEU A 14 -13.90 9.96 51.82
CA LEU A 14 -14.36 8.69 51.23
C LEU A 14 -15.06 8.89 49.88
N LEU A 15 -15.77 10.01 49.67
CA LEU A 15 -16.32 10.36 48.36
C LEU A 15 -15.24 10.79 47.35
N ALA A 16 -14.13 11.37 47.81
CA ALA A 16 -13.01 11.77 46.95
C ALA A 16 -12.11 10.59 46.50
N CYS A 17 -12.30 9.40 47.07
CA CYS A 17 -11.55 8.19 46.75
C CYS A 17 -12.34 7.17 45.92
N LEU A 18 -13.51 7.53 45.39
CA LEU A 18 -14.13 6.74 44.34
C LEU A 18 -13.20 6.83 43.13
N PRO A 19 -12.64 5.70 42.63
CA PRO A 19 -11.98 5.73 41.35
C PRO A 19 -13.03 6.17 40.34
N THR A 20 -12.92 7.39 39.85
CA THR A 20 -13.49 7.77 38.57
C THR A 20 -12.90 6.79 37.58
N ALA A 21 -13.63 5.72 37.29
CA ALA A 21 -13.40 4.92 36.12
C ALA A 21 -13.45 5.92 34.98
N LEU A 22 -12.28 6.32 34.49
CA LEU A 22 -12.16 6.98 33.21
C LEU A 22 -12.83 6.02 32.26
N ALA A 23 -14.03 6.36 31.79
CA ALA A 23 -14.61 5.67 30.67
C ALA A 23 -13.56 5.80 29.57
N GLU A 24 -12.90 4.69 29.21
CA GLU A 24 -12.16 4.61 27.95
C GLU A 24 -13.17 5.06 26.89
N GLU A 25 -12.93 6.22 26.28
CA GLU A 25 -13.66 6.57 25.08
C GLU A 25 -13.42 5.43 24.10
N SER A 26 -14.48 4.69 23.80
CA SER A 26 -14.41 3.62 22.83
C SER A 26 -14.10 4.27 21.49
N VAL A 27 -12.83 4.21 21.07
CA VAL A 27 -12.43 4.67 19.74
C VAL A 27 -13.29 3.87 18.74
N PRO A 28 -14.12 4.55 17.93
CA PRO A 28 -15.01 3.84 17.02
C PRO A 28 -14.17 2.99 16.05
N THR A 29 -14.48 1.70 15.96
CA THR A 29 -13.77 0.79 15.05
C THR A 29 -13.94 1.28 13.61
N PRO A 30 -12.84 1.53 12.87
CA PRO A 30 -12.94 2.07 11.52
C PRO A 30 -13.67 1.09 10.60
N LYS A 31 -14.65 1.61 9.86
CA LYS A 31 -15.36 0.82 8.84
C LYS A 31 -14.44 0.55 7.65
N TYR A 32 -13.75 1.58 7.18
CA TYR A 32 -12.84 1.56 6.03
C TYR A 32 -11.43 1.91 6.49
N VAL A 33 -10.45 1.13 6.06
CA VAL A 33 -9.03 1.40 6.31
C VAL A 33 -8.31 1.47 4.99
N PHE A 34 -7.62 2.58 4.75
CA PHE A 34 -6.78 2.78 3.58
C PHE A 34 -5.31 2.86 4.03
N MET A 35 -4.44 2.14 3.32
CA MET A 35 -2.99 2.20 3.48
C MET A 35 -2.38 2.67 2.15
N PHE A 36 -1.92 3.91 2.10
CA PHE A 36 -1.25 4.45 0.92
C PHE A 36 0.27 4.39 1.11
N ILE A 37 0.97 3.72 0.20
CA ILE A 37 2.43 3.56 0.23
C ILE A 37 3.01 4.26 -0.99
N GLY A 38 3.87 5.25 -0.78
CA GLY A 38 4.75 5.75 -1.83
C GLY A 38 6.10 5.04 -1.74
N ASP A 39 6.38 4.08 -2.62
CA ASP A 39 7.67 3.37 -2.58
C ASP A 39 8.81 4.38 -2.86
N GLY A 40 9.83 4.41 -2.02
CA GLY A 40 10.91 5.41 -2.08
C GLY A 40 10.51 6.85 -1.71
N MET A 41 9.30 7.10 -1.18
CA MET A 41 8.81 8.44 -0.86
C MET A 41 9.31 8.92 0.52
N GLY A 42 10.46 9.61 0.54
CA GLY A 42 10.94 10.35 1.71
C GLY A 42 10.51 11.82 1.72
N ASN A 43 10.85 12.54 2.79
CA ASN A 43 10.62 13.99 2.90
C ASN A 43 11.17 14.80 1.69
N PRO A 44 12.33 14.46 1.09
CA PRO A 44 12.80 15.15 -0.11
C PRO A 44 11.83 15.04 -1.29
N GLN A 45 11.28 13.84 -1.55
CA GLN A 45 10.28 13.61 -2.59
C GLN A 45 9.02 14.43 -2.33
N VAL A 46 8.50 14.39 -1.10
CA VAL A 46 7.31 15.16 -0.69
C VAL A 46 7.53 16.66 -0.94
N THR A 47 8.65 17.19 -0.44
CA THR A 47 8.97 18.62 -0.56
C THR A 47 9.14 19.03 -2.02
N ALA A 48 9.84 18.23 -2.83
CA ALA A 48 10.01 18.49 -4.24
C ALA A 48 8.67 18.55 -4.99
N THR A 49 7.76 17.61 -4.72
CA THR A 49 6.41 17.61 -5.30
C THR A 49 5.61 18.85 -4.90
N GLN A 50 5.66 19.25 -3.62
CA GLN A 50 4.97 20.47 -3.16
C GLN A 50 5.41 21.72 -3.91
N TYR A 51 6.72 21.93 -4.08
CA TYR A 51 7.22 23.10 -4.80
C TYR A 51 6.99 23.01 -6.31
N TYR A 52 7.05 21.81 -6.89
CA TYR A 52 6.72 21.61 -8.30
C TYR A 52 5.26 22.00 -8.57
N LEU A 53 4.31 21.42 -7.84
CA LEU A 53 2.88 21.75 -7.98
C LEU A 53 2.60 23.22 -7.65
N GLY A 54 3.27 23.74 -6.63
CA GLY A 54 3.17 25.14 -6.25
C GLY A 54 3.62 26.10 -7.36
N SER A 55 4.65 25.74 -8.13
CA SER A 55 5.12 26.50 -9.29
C SER A 55 4.11 26.48 -10.45
N ILE A 56 3.42 25.36 -10.65
CA ILE A 56 2.36 25.24 -11.67
C ILE A 56 1.12 26.05 -11.28
N GLN A 57 0.73 25.99 -10.01
CA GLN A 57 -0.44 26.70 -9.48
C GLN A 57 -0.20 28.22 -9.40
N ASN A 58 1.05 28.65 -9.20
CA ASN A 58 1.43 30.06 -9.02
C ASN A 58 2.52 30.50 -10.01
N PRO A 59 2.26 30.47 -11.34
CA PRO A 59 3.29 30.66 -12.36
C PRO A 59 3.94 32.05 -12.40
N ASN A 60 3.27 33.05 -11.81
CA ASN A 60 3.74 34.43 -11.74
C ASN A 60 4.25 34.83 -10.34
N SER A 61 4.38 33.87 -9.42
CA SER A 61 4.87 34.18 -8.07
C SER A 61 6.35 34.57 -8.11
N GLU A 62 6.68 35.69 -7.45
CA GLU A 62 8.07 36.13 -7.27
C GLU A 62 8.85 35.22 -6.31
N PHE A 63 8.15 34.45 -5.47
CA PHE A 63 8.75 33.57 -4.46
C PHE A 63 8.26 32.13 -4.62
N PRO A 64 9.06 31.13 -4.18
CA PRO A 64 8.61 29.74 -4.12
C PRO A 64 7.41 29.61 -3.16
N VAL A 65 6.28 29.16 -3.68
CA VAL A 65 5.08 28.86 -2.89
C VAL A 65 4.85 27.35 -2.99
N PRO A 66 4.93 26.58 -1.90
CA PRO A 66 4.61 25.16 -1.94
C PRO A 66 3.09 24.98 -2.07
N ALA A 67 2.67 23.96 -2.81
CA ALA A 67 1.30 23.48 -2.79
C ALA A 67 1.09 22.47 -1.64
N ASP A 68 -0.13 22.42 -1.13
CA ASP A 68 -0.55 21.36 -0.22
C ASP A 68 -0.82 20.06 -0.98
N LEU A 69 -0.30 18.93 -0.47
CA LEU A 69 -0.67 17.60 -0.94
C LEU A 69 -1.80 17.05 -0.06
N SER A 70 -2.67 16.22 -0.62
CA SER A 70 -3.83 15.67 0.09
C SER A 70 -3.48 15.05 1.46
N PHE A 71 -2.36 14.31 1.54
CA PHE A 71 -1.94 13.66 2.79
C PHE A 71 -1.17 14.57 3.75
N THR A 72 -0.62 15.71 3.28
CA THR A 72 0.05 16.68 4.16
C THR A 72 -0.94 17.44 5.05
N GLN A 73 -2.24 17.31 4.76
CA GLN A 73 -3.34 17.89 5.52
C GLN A 73 -3.90 16.93 6.59
N PHE A 74 -3.32 15.72 6.75
CA PHE A 74 -3.77 14.78 7.78
C PHE A 74 -3.54 15.33 9.18
N GLU A 75 -4.43 15.00 10.12
CA GLU A 75 -4.41 15.54 11.49
C GLU A 75 -3.17 15.13 12.30
N ALA A 76 -2.57 13.99 11.94
CA ALA A 76 -1.42 13.43 12.63
C ALA A 76 -0.27 13.15 11.67
N LEU A 77 0.94 13.49 12.12
CA LEU A 77 2.20 13.18 11.46
C LEU A 77 3.09 12.40 12.43
N GLY A 78 3.66 11.29 11.95
CA GLY A 78 4.61 10.47 12.69
C GLY A 78 5.93 10.28 11.93
N LEU A 79 6.96 9.86 12.65
CA LEU A 79 8.22 9.40 12.07
C LEU A 79 8.37 7.91 12.32
N VAL A 80 8.90 7.19 11.33
CA VAL A 80 9.12 5.74 11.39
C VAL A 80 10.57 5.41 11.04
N THR A 81 11.14 4.43 11.74
CA THR A 81 12.44 3.86 11.39
C THR A 81 12.27 2.66 10.47
N THR A 82 12.93 2.67 9.32
CA THR A 82 12.67 1.70 8.24
C THR A 82 13.63 0.52 8.19
N TYR A 83 14.77 0.54 8.92
CA TYR A 83 15.77 -0.54 8.90
C TYR A 83 15.17 -1.95 8.99
N ASP A 84 15.83 -2.92 8.36
CA ASP A 84 15.42 -4.33 8.41
C ASP A 84 16.41 -5.19 9.21
N ALA A 85 16.19 -6.50 9.28
CA ALA A 85 17.02 -7.39 10.09
C ALA A 85 18.45 -7.57 9.53
N SER A 86 18.71 -7.13 8.29
CA SER A 86 19.97 -7.29 7.56
C SER A 86 20.66 -5.97 7.19
N SER A 87 19.92 -4.85 7.13
CA SER A 87 20.41 -3.58 6.56
C SER A 87 19.73 -2.37 7.20
N PHE A 88 20.51 -1.28 7.37
CA PHE A 88 19.96 0.03 7.71
C PHE A 88 19.31 0.73 6.51
N CYS A 89 19.63 0.30 5.28
CA CYS A 89 19.01 0.71 4.03
C CYS A 89 18.24 -0.50 3.48
N PRO A 90 16.97 -0.67 3.90
CA PRO A 90 16.19 -1.88 3.59
C PRO A 90 15.70 -1.88 2.14
N ASP A 91 15.12 -3.01 1.71
CA ASP A 91 14.41 -3.10 0.44
C ASP A 91 12.87 -3.02 0.63
N SER A 92 12.12 -2.91 -0.48
CA SER A 92 10.65 -2.86 -0.42
C SER A 92 10.04 -4.11 0.21
N ALA A 93 10.64 -5.30 0.08
CA ALA A 93 10.07 -6.53 0.62
C ALA A 93 10.10 -6.56 2.16
N SER A 94 11.22 -6.23 2.77
CA SER A 94 11.34 -6.24 4.23
C SER A 94 10.53 -5.12 4.90
N THR A 95 10.48 -3.94 4.27
CA THR A 95 9.67 -2.81 4.74
C THR A 95 8.18 -3.06 4.60
N ALA A 96 7.73 -3.55 3.44
CA ALA A 96 6.31 -3.90 3.24
C ALA A 96 5.88 -5.05 4.16
N THR A 97 6.73 -6.05 4.39
CA THR A 97 6.49 -7.10 5.40
C THR A 97 6.29 -6.48 6.79
N SER A 98 7.12 -5.50 7.17
CA SER A 98 6.99 -4.83 8.47
C SER A 98 5.66 -4.08 8.58
N LEU A 99 5.21 -3.42 7.52
CA LEU A 99 3.92 -2.70 7.50
C LEU A 99 2.72 -3.67 7.51
N ALA A 100 2.83 -4.77 6.78
CA ALA A 100 1.73 -5.73 6.64
C ALA A 100 1.58 -6.68 7.84
N SER A 101 2.68 -7.05 8.51
CA SER A 101 2.67 -8.03 9.61
C SER A 101 2.99 -7.44 10.99
N GLY A 102 3.61 -6.26 11.05
CA GLY A 102 4.18 -5.71 12.28
C GLY A 102 5.55 -6.28 12.65
N GLU A 103 6.09 -7.22 11.87
CA GLU A 103 7.33 -7.95 12.18
C GLU A 103 8.46 -7.61 11.20
N LYS A 104 9.69 -7.53 11.72
CA LYS A 104 10.90 -7.30 10.90
C LYS A 104 11.39 -8.60 10.26
N THR A 105 11.90 -8.51 9.03
CA THR A 105 12.51 -9.65 8.31
C THR A 105 13.77 -9.23 7.55
N LEU A 106 14.38 -10.15 6.80
CA LEU A 106 15.56 -9.92 5.96
C LEU A 106 15.17 -9.24 4.63
N SER A 107 16.11 -8.51 4.03
CA SER A 107 15.89 -7.94 2.69
C SER A 107 15.55 -9.03 1.68
N GLY A 108 14.57 -8.78 0.80
CA GLY A 108 14.12 -9.72 -0.22
C GLY A 108 13.16 -10.81 0.25
N VAL A 109 12.78 -10.83 1.53
CA VAL A 109 11.84 -11.81 2.10
C VAL A 109 10.45 -11.20 2.23
N ILE A 110 9.41 -11.97 1.91
CA ILE A 110 8.01 -11.57 2.04
C ILE A 110 7.34 -12.38 3.16
N ASN A 111 7.01 -11.72 4.26
CA ASN A 111 6.18 -12.25 5.35
C ASN A 111 6.67 -13.57 5.97
N TYR A 112 7.98 -13.70 6.18
CA TYR A 112 8.60 -14.81 6.90
C TYR A 112 9.52 -14.31 8.00
N ASP A 113 9.68 -15.13 9.04
CA ASP A 113 10.70 -14.90 10.07
C ASP A 113 12.12 -14.89 9.48
N VAL A 114 13.07 -14.30 10.20
CA VAL A 114 14.48 -14.19 9.76
C VAL A 114 15.16 -15.55 9.54
N ARG A 115 14.55 -16.65 10.01
CA ARG A 115 15.01 -18.02 9.79
C ARG A 115 14.37 -18.69 8.57
N LEU A 116 13.41 -18.02 7.92
CA LEU A 116 12.66 -18.51 6.76
C LEU A 116 11.88 -19.81 7.05
N THR A 117 11.41 -19.96 8.29
CA THR A 117 10.72 -21.16 8.76
C THR A 117 9.24 -20.92 8.99
N THR A 118 8.89 -19.74 9.50
CA THR A 118 7.53 -19.44 9.95
C THR A 118 7.00 -18.23 9.19
N PRO A 119 5.90 -18.37 8.44
CA PRO A 119 5.25 -17.22 7.84
C PRO A 119 4.53 -16.39 8.90
N PHE A 120 4.51 -15.07 8.72
CA PHE A 120 3.77 -14.16 9.58
C PHE A 120 2.29 -14.13 9.25
N LYS A 121 1.48 -13.68 10.20
CA LYS A 121 0.07 -13.36 9.96
C LYS A 121 -0.04 -11.89 9.55
N LEU A 122 -0.84 -11.62 8.52
CA LEU A 122 -0.93 -10.31 7.88
C LEU A 122 -2.14 -9.52 8.38
N ILE A 123 -2.06 -8.19 8.32
CA ILE A 123 -3.17 -7.28 8.58
C ILE A 123 -4.38 -7.59 7.70
N THR A 124 -4.17 -8.03 6.47
CA THR A 124 -5.23 -8.45 5.55
C THR A 124 -5.90 -9.74 5.99
N GLU A 125 -5.17 -10.69 6.57
CA GLU A 125 -5.74 -11.91 7.16
C GLU A 125 -6.56 -11.56 8.41
N TYR A 126 -6.05 -10.69 9.29
CA TYR A 126 -6.82 -10.19 10.43
C TYR A 126 -8.09 -9.44 10.00
N ALA A 127 -7.99 -8.57 8.99
CA ALA A 127 -9.13 -7.82 8.47
C ALA A 127 -10.17 -8.75 7.81
N LYS A 128 -9.72 -9.79 7.09
CA LYS A 128 -10.60 -10.80 6.48
C LYS A 128 -11.34 -11.62 7.54
N GLU A 129 -10.65 -12.03 8.60
CA GLU A 129 -11.26 -12.70 9.77
C GLU A 129 -12.28 -11.80 10.49
N ALA A 130 -12.06 -10.48 10.48
CA ALA A 130 -13.01 -9.49 11.00
C ALA A 130 -14.17 -9.18 10.03
N GLY A 131 -14.30 -9.91 8.92
CA GLY A 131 -15.38 -9.75 7.94
C GLY A 131 -15.22 -8.56 6.99
N LYS A 132 -14.03 -7.97 6.91
CA LYS A 132 -13.71 -6.91 5.94
C LYS A 132 -13.40 -7.50 4.57
N LYS A 133 -13.82 -6.81 3.50
CA LYS A 133 -13.28 -7.07 2.16
C LYS A 133 -11.85 -6.52 2.04
N ILE A 134 -11.03 -7.11 1.18
CA ILE A 134 -9.60 -6.76 1.03
C ILE A 134 -9.28 -6.37 -0.41
N GLY A 135 -8.68 -5.18 -0.57
CA GLY A 135 -8.16 -4.67 -1.83
C GLY A 135 -6.65 -4.41 -1.80
N VAL A 136 -5.98 -4.72 -2.91
CA VAL A 136 -4.58 -4.37 -3.15
C VAL A 136 -4.46 -3.72 -4.51
N VAL A 137 -3.92 -2.51 -4.56
CA VAL A 137 -3.74 -1.70 -5.77
C VAL A 137 -2.30 -1.26 -5.87
N THR A 138 -1.71 -1.28 -7.07
CA THR A 138 -0.34 -0.79 -7.28
C THR A 138 -0.14 -0.21 -8.66
N SER A 139 0.82 0.71 -8.82
CA SER A 139 1.28 1.15 -10.13
C SER A 139 2.33 0.23 -10.79
N VAL A 140 2.88 -0.76 -10.06
CA VAL A 140 3.88 -1.71 -10.58
C VAL A 140 3.25 -3.09 -10.79
N SER A 141 4.04 -4.11 -11.11
CA SER A 141 3.51 -5.47 -11.27
C SER A 141 2.84 -5.94 -9.97
N LEU A 142 1.75 -6.69 -10.10
CA LEU A 142 0.93 -7.12 -8.97
C LEU A 142 1.68 -8.07 -8.02
N ASP A 143 2.66 -8.79 -8.56
CA ASP A 143 3.56 -9.71 -7.86
C ASP A 143 4.86 -9.04 -7.36
N HIS A 144 4.98 -7.71 -7.48
CA HIS A 144 6.08 -6.97 -6.87
C HIS A 144 6.02 -7.01 -5.34
N ALA A 145 7.12 -6.68 -4.68
CA ALA A 145 7.29 -6.91 -3.24
C ALA A 145 6.25 -6.22 -2.36
N THR A 146 5.98 -4.93 -2.60
CA THR A 146 5.04 -4.14 -1.80
C THR A 146 3.61 -4.68 -1.87
N PRO A 147 3.00 -4.93 -3.05
CA PRO A 147 1.67 -5.52 -3.11
C PRO A 147 1.66 -6.96 -2.61
N ALA A 148 2.67 -7.76 -2.96
CA ALA A 148 2.80 -9.13 -2.50
C ALA A 148 2.82 -9.27 -0.98
N ALA A 149 3.41 -8.32 -0.24
CA ALA A 149 3.41 -8.34 1.22
C ALA A 149 2.02 -8.28 1.85
N TYR A 150 0.97 -7.90 1.11
CA TYR A 150 -0.40 -7.86 1.63
C TYR A 150 -1.21 -9.12 1.32
N TYR A 151 -0.66 -10.10 0.61
CA TYR A 151 -1.39 -11.34 0.28
C TYR A 151 -0.56 -12.61 0.18
N ALA A 152 0.75 -12.51 0.01
CA ALA A 152 1.66 -13.64 -0.21
C ALA A 152 2.68 -13.79 0.91
N LYS A 153 3.25 -14.99 1.01
CA LYS A 153 4.29 -15.40 1.94
C LYS A 153 5.33 -16.18 1.13
N GLN A 154 6.52 -15.60 0.96
CA GLN A 154 7.60 -16.22 0.18
C GLN A 154 8.98 -15.90 0.78
N PRO A 155 9.89 -16.89 0.89
CA PRO A 155 11.27 -16.65 1.28
C PRO A 155 12.03 -15.70 0.33
N SER A 156 11.58 -15.58 -0.92
CA SER A 156 12.20 -14.72 -1.93
C SER A 156 11.14 -13.92 -2.69
N ARG A 157 11.33 -12.60 -2.74
CA ARG A 157 10.53 -11.67 -3.56
C ARG A 157 10.66 -11.91 -5.07
N ARG A 158 11.59 -12.77 -5.49
CA ARG A 158 11.82 -13.11 -6.90
C ARG A 158 10.99 -14.31 -7.36
N ASP A 159 10.26 -14.95 -6.45
CA ASP A 159 9.44 -16.13 -6.74
C ASP A 159 8.08 -15.68 -7.29
N TYR A 160 8.10 -14.83 -8.34
CA TYR A 160 6.95 -14.06 -8.85
C TYR A 160 5.76 -14.94 -9.20
N TYR A 161 6.00 -16.07 -9.87
CA TYR A 161 4.92 -17.00 -10.19
C TYR A 161 4.24 -17.56 -8.94
N GLU A 162 5.01 -17.95 -7.92
CA GLU A 162 4.44 -18.49 -6.67
C GLU A 162 3.69 -17.41 -5.88
N ILE A 163 4.18 -16.17 -5.91
CA ILE A 163 3.49 -15.00 -5.35
C ILE A 163 2.14 -14.83 -6.05
N ALA A 164 2.13 -14.79 -7.38
CA ALA A 164 0.92 -14.63 -8.18
C ALA A 164 -0.11 -15.74 -7.90
N VAL A 165 0.35 -17.01 -7.84
CA VAL A 165 -0.52 -18.16 -7.50
C VAL A 165 -1.16 -17.98 -6.12
N GLN A 166 -0.42 -17.54 -5.10
CA GLN A 166 -0.98 -17.30 -3.77
C GLN A 166 -2.05 -16.21 -3.78
N GLY A 167 -1.81 -15.10 -4.50
CA GLY A 167 -2.79 -14.02 -4.62
C GLY A 167 -4.09 -14.47 -5.29
N ILE A 168 -3.98 -15.28 -6.35
CA ILE A 168 -5.12 -15.70 -7.16
C ILE A 168 -5.89 -16.88 -6.55
N THR A 169 -5.20 -17.88 -6.01
CA THR A 169 -5.84 -19.09 -5.45
C THR A 169 -6.21 -18.93 -3.98
N GLY A 170 -5.60 -17.97 -3.28
CA GLY A 170 -5.94 -17.64 -1.91
C GLY A 170 -7.33 -17.02 -1.77
N SER A 171 -7.86 -17.01 -0.55
CA SER A 171 -9.19 -16.45 -0.22
C SER A 171 -9.15 -15.08 0.44
N THR A 172 -7.97 -14.53 0.69
CA THR A 172 -7.80 -13.24 1.38
C THR A 172 -8.29 -12.07 0.52
N LEU A 173 -7.92 -12.04 -0.76
CA LEU A 173 -8.18 -10.91 -1.66
C LEU A 173 -9.57 -10.95 -2.30
N ASP A 174 -10.23 -9.79 -2.31
CA ASP A 174 -11.45 -9.52 -3.07
C ASP A 174 -11.19 -8.62 -4.29
N TYR A 175 -10.18 -7.75 -4.22
CA TYR A 175 -9.77 -6.87 -5.30
C TYR A 175 -8.25 -6.84 -5.44
N LEU A 176 -7.74 -7.07 -6.65
CA LEU A 176 -6.31 -6.94 -6.99
C LEU A 176 -6.20 -6.17 -8.30
N ALA A 177 -5.51 -5.02 -8.31
CA ALA A 177 -5.54 -4.15 -9.47
C ALA A 177 -4.29 -3.30 -9.71
N GLY A 178 -4.08 -2.92 -10.98
CA GLY A 178 -2.94 -2.12 -11.40
C GLY A 178 -2.18 -2.73 -12.56
N GLY A 179 -0.89 -3.03 -12.37
CA GLY A 179 -0.05 -3.66 -13.38
C GLY A 179 -0.40 -5.11 -13.70
N GLY A 180 0.48 -5.79 -14.44
CA GLY A 180 0.38 -7.21 -14.77
C GLY A 180 1.21 -8.11 -13.84
N PHE A 181 1.50 -9.32 -14.30
CA PHE A 181 2.37 -10.29 -13.62
C PHE A 181 3.68 -10.46 -14.38
N LEU A 182 4.82 -10.48 -13.69
CA LEU A 182 6.15 -10.56 -14.31
C LEU A 182 6.41 -11.92 -14.97
N SER A 183 5.92 -12.99 -14.34
CA SER A 183 6.12 -14.37 -14.79
C SER A 183 4.79 -15.12 -14.89
N PRO A 184 3.85 -14.75 -15.80
CA PRO A 184 2.48 -15.28 -15.81
C PRO A 184 2.38 -16.78 -16.15
N THR A 185 3.43 -17.37 -16.75
CA THR A 185 3.51 -18.80 -17.06
C THR A 185 4.72 -19.48 -16.42
N GLY A 186 5.31 -18.85 -15.39
CA GLY A 186 6.52 -19.32 -14.71
C GLY A 186 7.81 -18.76 -15.31
N ASP A 187 8.93 -19.00 -14.64
CA ASP A 187 10.23 -18.40 -14.98
C ASP A 187 11.03 -19.20 -16.03
N ASP A 188 10.65 -20.44 -16.32
CA ASP A 188 11.29 -21.28 -17.34
C ASP A 188 10.45 -21.35 -18.63
N PRO A 189 10.84 -20.64 -19.70
CA PRO A 189 10.12 -20.67 -20.98
C PRO A 189 10.07 -22.07 -21.63
N LYS A 190 10.94 -22.99 -21.22
CA LYS A 190 10.97 -24.36 -21.75
C LYS A 190 10.02 -25.31 -21.01
N ALA A 191 9.54 -24.91 -19.85
CA ALA A 191 8.62 -25.67 -19.01
C ALA A 191 7.52 -24.73 -18.47
N PRO A 192 6.68 -24.16 -19.37
CA PRO A 192 5.64 -23.25 -18.95
C PRO A 192 4.65 -23.94 -18.02
N ARG A 193 4.23 -23.20 -17.00
CA ARG A 193 3.20 -23.58 -16.04
C ARG A 193 1.85 -23.01 -16.48
N THR A 194 0.79 -23.34 -15.75
CA THR A 194 -0.55 -22.81 -16.00
C THR A 194 -0.52 -21.29 -15.95
N ASP A 195 -1.18 -20.65 -16.90
CA ASP A 195 -1.26 -19.20 -16.96
C ASP A 195 -2.01 -18.62 -15.73
N ILE A 196 -1.49 -17.54 -15.14
CA ILE A 196 -2.09 -16.91 -13.96
C ILE A 196 -3.51 -16.39 -14.24
N LEU A 197 -3.81 -15.88 -15.43
CA LEU A 197 -5.17 -15.43 -15.78
C LEU A 197 -6.12 -16.61 -15.94
N GLN A 198 -5.62 -17.73 -16.48
CA GLN A 198 -6.38 -18.97 -16.48
C GLN A 198 -6.70 -19.42 -15.06
N LEU A 199 -5.72 -19.45 -14.16
CA LEU A 199 -5.95 -19.78 -12.75
C LEU A 199 -6.94 -18.81 -12.09
N ALA A 200 -6.91 -17.54 -12.45
CA ALA A 200 -7.84 -16.54 -11.92
C ALA A 200 -9.28 -16.83 -12.34
N MET A 201 -9.52 -17.12 -13.62
CA MET A 201 -10.84 -17.55 -14.09
C MET A 201 -11.32 -18.83 -13.39
N GLU A 202 -10.44 -19.82 -13.23
CA GLU A 202 -10.74 -21.07 -12.52
C GLU A 202 -11.06 -20.86 -11.02
N ASN A 203 -10.54 -19.79 -10.42
CA ASN A 203 -10.77 -19.41 -9.02
C ASN A 203 -11.82 -18.30 -8.83
N GLY A 204 -12.65 -18.08 -9.87
CA GLY A 204 -13.84 -17.22 -9.79
C GLY A 204 -13.55 -15.71 -9.78
N TRP A 205 -12.43 -15.29 -10.35
CA TRP A 205 -12.12 -13.88 -10.55
C TRP A 205 -12.81 -13.36 -11.82
N THR A 206 -13.44 -12.21 -11.69
CA THR A 206 -13.83 -11.35 -12.80
C THR A 206 -12.62 -10.56 -13.29
N ILE A 207 -12.34 -10.61 -14.59
CA ILE A 207 -11.21 -9.93 -15.21
C ILE A 207 -11.77 -8.98 -16.29
N PRO A 208 -11.91 -7.67 -16.01
CA PRO A 208 -12.35 -6.72 -17.03
C PRO A 208 -11.30 -6.59 -18.14
N GLY A 209 -11.76 -6.52 -19.39
CA GLY A 209 -10.92 -6.49 -20.59
C GLY A 209 -10.68 -5.09 -21.17
N SER A 210 -11.26 -4.05 -20.58
CA SER A 210 -11.17 -2.67 -21.11
C SER A 210 -11.24 -1.61 -20.00
N ASN A 211 -10.82 -0.39 -20.34
CA ASN A 211 -10.94 0.77 -19.43
C ASN A 211 -12.39 1.05 -19.05
N GLU A 212 -13.34 0.89 -19.98
CA GLU A 212 -14.77 1.08 -19.73
C GLU A 212 -15.28 0.04 -18.72
N GLU A 213 -14.91 -1.23 -18.90
CA GLU A 213 -15.28 -2.30 -17.96
C GLU A 213 -14.68 -2.09 -16.57
N ILE A 214 -13.43 -1.61 -16.48
CA ILE A 214 -12.80 -1.26 -15.20
C ILE A 214 -13.56 -0.13 -14.50
N ARG A 215 -13.95 0.92 -15.22
CA ARG A 215 -14.73 2.04 -14.65
C ARG A 215 -16.17 1.64 -14.28
N ALA A 216 -16.71 0.59 -14.90
CA ALA A 216 -18.06 0.08 -14.63
C ALA A 216 -18.13 -0.89 -13.43
N LEU A 217 -16.98 -1.29 -12.86
CA LEU A 217 -16.92 -2.18 -11.71
C LEU A 217 -17.69 -1.64 -10.50
N ASN A 218 -18.34 -2.53 -9.77
CA ASN A 218 -19.18 -2.20 -8.63
C ASN A 218 -19.27 -3.37 -7.63
N ALA A 219 -20.07 -3.21 -6.57
CA ALA A 219 -20.19 -4.20 -5.50
C ALA A 219 -20.72 -5.58 -5.94
N GLU A 220 -21.39 -5.66 -7.11
CA GLU A 220 -21.91 -6.90 -7.70
C GLU A 220 -20.88 -7.63 -8.57
N SER A 221 -19.71 -7.02 -8.85
CA SER A 221 -18.66 -7.60 -9.72
C SER A 221 -17.95 -8.82 -9.12
N GLY A 222 -18.16 -9.12 -7.84
CA GLY A 222 -17.54 -10.26 -7.16
C GLY A 222 -16.06 -10.03 -6.82
N ARG A 223 -15.23 -11.07 -6.94
CA ARG A 223 -13.77 -10.94 -6.82
C ARG A 223 -13.21 -10.42 -8.14
N VAL A 224 -12.39 -9.37 -8.11
CA VAL A 224 -11.96 -8.69 -9.34
C VAL A 224 -10.45 -8.56 -9.43
N LEU A 225 -9.90 -9.03 -10.55
CA LEU A 225 -8.51 -8.85 -10.96
C LEU A 225 -8.48 -7.85 -12.11
N ALA A 226 -8.20 -6.58 -11.83
CA ALA A 226 -8.22 -5.50 -12.82
C ALA A 226 -6.80 -5.12 -13.23
N ILE A 227 -6.36 -5.63 -14.38
CA ILE A 227 -5.05 -5.32 -14.96
C ILE A 227 -5.23 -4.18 -15.96
N ASP A 228 -4.33 -3.20 -15.94
CA ASP A 228 -4.28 -2.14 -16.94
C ASP A 228 -4.14 -2.73 -18.35
N PRO A 229 -5.07 -2.44 -19.29
CA PRO A 229 -4.98 -2.95 -20.65
C PRO A 229 -3.71 -2.53 -21.39
N VAL A 230 -3.03 -1.47 -20.94
CA VAL A 230 -1.81 -0.93 -21.56
C VAL A 230 -0.66 -0.88 -20.54
N LEU A 231 0.10 -1.96 -20.48
CA LEU A 231 1.26 -2.11 -19.60
C LEU A 231 2.55 -1.58 -20.22
N GLN A 232 3.42 -1.02 -19.37
CA GLN A 232 4.79 -0.64 -19.69
C GLN A 232 5.79 -1.73 -19.27
N ASP A 233 7.09 -1.41 -19.38
CA ASP A 233 8.18 -2.25 -18.90
C ASP A 233 7.94 -2.76 -17.47
N SER A 234 8.39 -4.00 -17.24
CA SER A 234 8.18 -4.72 -15.96
C SER A 234 6.71 -4.80 -15.55
N GLN A 235 5.79 -4.84 -16.53
CA GLN A 235 4.35 -5.04 -16.30
C GLN A 235 3.74 -3.98 -15.39
N SER A 236 4.26 -2.74 -15.44
CA SER A 236 3.76 -1.61 -14.67
C SER A 236 2.71 -0.82 -15.45
N ILE A 237 1.91 -0.01 -14.75
CA ILE A 237 1.10 1.01 -15.44
C ILE A 237 2.02 2.16 -15.90
N HIS A 238 1.46 3.12 -16.63
CA HIS A 238 2.21 4.27 -17.12
C HIS A 238 2.85 5.12 -16.01
N TYR A 239 4.02 5.72 -16.28
CA TYR A 239 4.47 6.85 -15.46
C TYR A 239 3.46 7.99 -15.61
N GLU A 240 3.19 8.73 -14.53
CA GLU A 240 2.12 9.74 -14.56
C GLU A 240 2.38 10.82 -15.62
N ILE A 241 3.63 11.24 -15.82
CA ILE A 241 3.98 12.23 -16.87
C ILE A 241 3.69 11.73 -18.28
N ASP A 242 3.90 10.43 -18.54
CA ASP A 242 3.59 9.83 -19.84
C ASP A 242 2.08 9.68 -20.01
N ARG A 243 1.39 9.26 -18.95
CA ARG A 243 -0.07 9.13 -18.91
C ARG A 243 -0.74 10.48 -19.19
N GLU A 244 -0.32 11.55 -18.51
CA GLU A 244 -0.87 12.89 -18.72
C GLU A 244 -0.66 13.40 -20.15
N ARG A 245 0.51 13.12 -20.74
CA ARG A 245 0.79 13.45 -22.14
C ARG A 245 -0.16 12.71 -23.08
N LEU A 246 -0.29 11.39 -22.95
CA LEU A 246 -1.19 10.57 -23.78
C LEU A 246 -2.65 10.98 -23.61
N ALA A 247 -3.08 11.28 -22.38
CA ALA A 247 -4.42 11.79 -22.11
C ALA A 247 -4.66 13.16 -22.77
N ALA A 248 -3.67 14.05 -22.78
CA ALA A 248 -3.74 15.33 -23.49
C ALA A 248 -3.78 15.18 -25.02
N GLU A 249 -3.22 14.08 -25.54
CA GLU A 249 -3.29 13.69 -26.95
C GLU A 249 -4.64 13.00 -27.30
N GLY A 250 -5.50 12.78 -26.32
CA GLY A 250 -6.85 12.21 -26.48
C GLY A 250 -6.94 10.70 -26.30
N GLU A 251 -5.89 10.06 -25.81
CA GLU A 251 -5.92 8.63 -25.50
C GLU A 251 -6.71 8.36 -24.21
N ASP A 252 -7.51 7.29 -24.23
CA ASP A 252 -8.17 6.79 -23.02
C ASP A 252 -7.18 5.91 -22.25
N ILE A 253 -6.61 6.46 -21.18
CA ILE A 253 -5.59 5.80 -20.37
C ILE A 253 -5.91 5.95 -18.89
N LEU A 254 -5.82 4.84 -18.15
CA LEU A 254 -6.13 4.79 -16.72
C LEU A 254 -4.99 5.36 -15.88
N SER A 255 -5.36 5.99 -14.77
CA SER A 255 -4.46 6.41 -13.70
C SER A 255 -4.52 5.42 -12.53
N LEU A 256 -3.54 5.49 -11.63
CA LEU A 256 -3.61 4.76 -10.36
C LEU A 256 -4.89 5.11 -9.57
N ALA A 257 -5.35 6.35 -9.66
CA ALA A 257 -6.56 6.81 -8.99
C ALA A 257 -7.83 6.16 -9.56
N ASP A 258 -7.86 5.81 -10.85
CA ASP A 258 -8.99 5.09 -11.46
C ASP A 258 -9.13 3.67 -10.86
N PHE A 259 -8.02 2.96 -10.64
CA PHE A 259 -8.02 1.66 -9.97
C PHE A 259 -8.42 1.77 -8.49
N VAL A 260 -8.00 2.82 -7.78
CA VAL A 260 -8.47 3.08 -6.41
C VAL A 260 -9.98 3.32 -6.40
N ALA A 261 -10.50 4.15 -7.31
CA ALA A 261 -11.93 4.44 -7.42
C ALA A 261 -12.75 3.17 -7.74
N ALA A 262 -12.30 2.36 -8.70
CA ALA A 262 -12.92 1.08 -9.02
C ALA A 262 -12.88 0.12 -7.82
N GLY A 263 -11.75 0.05 -7.12
CA GLY A 263 -11.61 -0.75 -5.89
C GLY A 263 -12.58 -0.34 -4.79
N ILE A 264 -12.81 0.97 -4.59
CA ILE A 264 -13.79 1.46 -3.61
C ILE A 264 -15.18 0.96 -3.99
N SER A 265 -15.55 1.02 -5.27
CA SER A 265 -16.85 0.54 -5.76
C SER A 265 -17.02 -0.97 -5.60
N VAL A 266 -15.99 -1.78 -5.90
CA VAL A 266 -16.02 -3.25 -5.76
C VAL A 266 -16.10 -3.68 -4.29
N LEU A 267 -15.34 -2.99 -3.43
CA LEU A 267 -15.22 -3.34 -2.02
C LEU A 267 -16.35 -2.75 -1.16
N ASP A 268 -17.23 -1.89 -1.70
CA ASP A 268 -18.31 -1.33 -0.90
C ASP A 268 -19.24 -2.43 -0.36
N ASN A 269 -19.54 -2.33 0.93
CA ASN A 269 -20.37 -3.26 1.69
C ASN A 269 -20.68 -2.71 3.10
N GLU A 270 -21.57 -3.39 3.81
CA GLU A 270 -21.95 -3.04 5.19
C GLU A 270 -20.84 -3.31 6.22
N GLY A 271 -20.04 -4.36 6.02
CA GLY A 271 -18.91 -4.73 6.88
C GLY A 271 -17.68 -3.83 6.73
N GLY A 272 -17.52 -3.15 5.59
CA GLY A 272 -16.38 -2.30 5.27
C GLY A 272 -15.19 -3.06 4.67
N PHE A 273 -14.06 -2.39 4.49
CA PHE A 273 -12.90 -2.98 3.81
C PHE A 273 -11.55 -2.43 4.31
N PHE A 274 -10.50 -3.19 4.00
CA PHE A 274 -9.11 -2.74 4.04
C PHE A 274 -8.60 -2.63 2.59
N MET A 275 -8.00 -1.50 2.22
CA MET A 275 -7.38 -1.31 0.91
C MET A 275 -5.96 -0.80 1.08
N MET A 276 -4.99 -1.50 0.48
CA MET A 276 -3.65 -0.98 0.29
C MET A 276 -3.52 -0.46 -1.15
N CYS A 277 -2.94 0.73 -1.31
CA CYS A 277 -2.61 1.30 -2.61
C CYS A 277 -1.15 1.77 -2.64
N GLU A 278 -0.42 1.38 -3.67
CA GLU A 278 1.00 1.71 -3.84
C GLU A 278 1.25 2.60 -5.08
N GLY A 279 1.92 3.73 -4.87
CA GLY A 279 2.61 4.48 -5.92
C GLY A 279 4.07 4.02 -6.04
N GLY A 280 4.30 2.89 -6.70
CA GLY A 280 5.60 2.21 -6.73
C GLY A 280 6.65 2.84 -7.66
N LYS A 281 6.23 3.63 -8.65
CA LYS A 281 7.15 4.22 -9.65
C LYS A 281 7.93 5.45 -9.15
N ILE A 282 7.66 5.92 -7.93
CA ILE A 282 8.46 6.97 -7.26
C ILE A 282 9.89 6.45 -7.02
N ASP A 283 10.00 5.24 -6.44
CA ASP A 283 11.26 4.53 -6.23
C ASP A 283 12.02 4.30 -7.56
N TRP A 284 11.32 3.81 -8.58
CA TRP A 284 11.93 3.52 -9.89
C TRP A 284 12.53 4.77 -10.53
N SER A 285 11.86 5.90 -10.39
CA SER A 285 12.36 7.20 -10.87
C SER A 285 13.63 7.62 -10.14
N CYS A 286 13.70 7.37 -8.82
CA CYS A 286 14.90 7.64 -8.02
C CYS A 286 16.07 6.72 -8.41
N HIS A 287 15.79 5.44 -8.66
CA HIS A 287 16.80 4.48 -9.12
C HIS A 287 17.31 4.77 -10.53
N PHE A 288 16.45 5.26 -11.43
CA PHE A 288 16.85 5.65 -12.77
C PHE A 288 17.90 6.77 -12.72
N LEU A 289 17.69 7.79 -11.87
CA LEU A 289 18.65 8.88 -11.68
C LEU A 289 20.02 8.39 -11.16
N HIS A 290 20.04 7.38 -10.30
CA HIS A 290 21.28 6.80 -9.80
C HIS A 290 22.08 6.09 -10.91
N ARG A 291 21.41 5.43 -11.87
CA ARG A 291 22.07 4.70 -12.97
C ARG A 291 22.68 5.60 -14.04
N ILE A 292 22.19 6.83 -14.20
CA ILE A 292 22.70 7.82 -15.17
C ILE A 292 23.77 8.76 -14.59
N LEU A 293 24.00 8.74 -13.27
CA LEU A 293 25.06 9.48 -12.59
C LEU A 293 26.10 8.52 -11.97
N PRO A 294 26.94 7.83 -12.78
CA PRO A 294 28.03 7.02 -12.26
C PRO A 294 29.11 7.94 -11.68
N GLY A 295 28.99 8.32 -10.41
CA GLY A 295 29.97 9.22 -9.78
C GLY A 295 29.70 9.63 -8.33
N PHE A 296 28.56 9.26 -7.73
CA PHE A 296 28.37 9.42 -6.29
C PHE A 296 29.09 8.30 -5.53
N ASP A 297 30.42 8.37 -5.48
CA ASP A 297 31.14 7.73 -4.37
C ASP A 297 30.90 8.56 -3.09
N GLY A 298 30.81 7.90 -1.95
CA GLY A 298 30.41 8.50 -0.67
C GLY A 298 31.41 9.50 -0.07
N THR A 299 32.26 10.15 -0.85
CA THR A 299 33.26 11.12 -0.33
C THR A 299 32.68 12.48 0.06
N LEU A 300 31.42 12.79 -0.28
CA LEU A 300 30.79 14.08 0.04
C LEU A 300 29.99 14.12 1.36
N MET A 301 29.97 13.04 2.17
CA MET A 301 29.37 13.06 3.52
C MET A 301 30.38 13.40 4.65
N GLN A 302 31.48 14.08 4.32
CA GLN A 302 32.32 14.75 5.32
C GLN A 302 32.43 16.24 4.99
N ALA A 303 31.42 16.99 5.41
CA ALA A 303 31.50 18.42 5.73
C ALA A 303 30.43 18.76 6.78
#